data_AF-A0A381WAC4-F1
#
_entry.id   AF-A0A381WAC4-F1
#
_cell.length_a   1.000
_cell.length_b   1.000
_cell.length_c   1.000
_cell.angle_alpha   90.00
_cell.angle_beta   90.00
_cell.angle_gamma   90.00
#
_symmetry.space_group_name_H-M   'P 1'
#
loop_
_entity.id
_entity.type
_entity.pdbx_description
1 polymer ?
#
loop_
_entity_poly.entity_id
_entity_poly.type
_entity_poly.pdbx_seq_one_letter_code
_entity_poly.pdbx_strand_id
1 'polypeptide(L)'
;MRGRPGYAIAEVLVAVVIISISFIELSGAISKIMRSANQTALMGKSISVAHSTMEEVMAQSFDAKGSEAGGYVLEFNGSGDHLDCGDVSVINGASALTISGWINPDMASGNDIIYSKNGADADNRILLYIDVDNEDLYIKYENGGTNQYGKYTSFTTASYQNKWTHFAVVFNGSGSGNSGKLKLYINGADLALSFTGTIATTITDASGHPFYIAKSDADYFDGKMDEVRIWNVARSEEEILDNYKSGITDPYAENELKLYLRMNNGAGAVAFDHSNTMAQGTITGATWTGQSSSWSTSLGKETEASWSEYNDVDDFHKSGGFTDSDYSQLGGRIYVKYVVVDPTSWAISDAGEGTITDYKQITVKIGIPGSTDSTQLSAIKSAKIIQNYGLTYSPYGN
;
A
#
# COMPACT_ATOMS: atom_id res chain seq x y z
N MET A 1 -17.70 -99.86 18.22
CA MET A 1 -17.30 -98.58 17.60
C MET A 1 -15.80 -98.60 17.35
N ARG A 2 -15.36 -98.77 16.10
CA ARG A 2 -13.93 -98.78 15.72
C ARG A 2 -13.51 -97.34 15.43
N GLY A 3 -12.74 -96.72 16.34
CA GLY A 3 -12.01 -95.48 16.05
C GLY A 3 -10.89 -95.79 15.06
N ARG A 4 -10.90 -95.16 13.88
CA ARG A 4 -9.82 -95.28 12.89
C ARG A 4 -8.75 -94.22 13.25
N PRO A 5 -7.52 -94.58 13.60
CA PRO A 5 -6.51 -93.64 14.10
C PRO A 5 -5.76 -92.88 12.97
N GLY A 6 -6.42 -92.62 11.84
CA GLY A 6 -5.78 -92.08 10.63
C GLY A 6 -6.13 -90.63 10.26
N TYR A 7 -7.09 -90.00 10.94
CA TYR A 7 -7.62 -88.69 10.56
C TYR A 7 -7.10 -87.52 11.40
N ALA A 8 -6.53 -87.78 12.59
CA ALA A 8 -6.10 -86.72 13.51
C ALA A 8 -5.00 -85.82 12.92
N ILE A 9 -4.02 -86.37 12.20
CA ILE A 9 -2.94 -85.56 11.61
C ILE A 9 -3.47 -84.72 10.45
N ALA A 10 -4.32 -85.27 9.59
CA ALA A 10 -4.89 -84.55 8.45
C ALA A 10 -5.83 -83.41 8.90
N GLU A 11 -6.67 -83.67 9.91
CA GLU A 11 -7.54 -82.65 10.52
C GLU A 11 -6.73 -81.54 11.20
N VAL A 12 -5.65 -81.88 11.92
CA VAL A 12 -4.74 -80.90 12.51
C VAL A 12 -4.00 -80.09 11.44
N LEU A 13 -3.54 -80.72 10.35
CA LEU A 13 -2.84 -80.02 9.27
C LEU A 13 -3.79 -79.05 8.53
N VAL A 14 -5.02 -79.48 8.25
CA VAL A 14 -6.05 -78.62 7.67
C VAL A 14 -6.40 -77.46 8.60
N ALA A 15 -6.56 -77.72 9.91
CA ALA A 15 -6.82 -76.66 10.89
C ALA A 15 -5.66 -75.65 10.94
N VAL A 16 -4.41 -76.10 10.93
CA VAL A 16 -3.21 -75.23 10.91
C VAL A 16 -3.14 -74.40 9.63
N VAL A 17 -3.47 -74.99 8.47
CA VAL A 17 -3.51 -74.26 7.18
C VAL A 17 -4.61 -73.20 7.20
N ILE A 18 -5.82 -73.54 7.66
CA ILE A 18 -6.94 -72.59 7.78
C ILE A 18 -6.55 -71.45 8.71
N ILE A 19 -6.01 -71.76 9.90
CA ILE A 19 -5.53 -70.74 10.86
C ILE A 19 -4.47 -69.85 10.21
N SER A 20 -3.52 -70.43 9.47
CA SER A 20 -2.46 -69.68 8.80
C SER A 20 -3.01 -68.73 7.74
N ILE A 21 -3.96 -69.18 6.91
CA ILE A 21 -4.66 -68.34 5.92
C ILE A 21 -5.43 -67.22 6.62
N SER A 22 -6.17 -67.55 7.68
CA SER A 22 -6.90 -66.55 8.48
C SER A 22 -5.98 -65.51 9.10
N PHE A 23 -4.79 -65.88 9.57
CA PHE A 23 -3.78 -64.94 10.07
C PHE A 23 -3.22 -64.04 8.97
N ILE A 24 -3.00 -64.56 7.76
CA ILE A 24 -2.56 -63.77 6.61
C ILE A 24 -3.63 -62.74 6.21
N GLU A 25 -4.89 -63.17 6.14
CA GLU A 25 -6.02 -62.26 5.84
C GLU A 25 -6.21 -61.21 6.93
N LEU A 26 -6.13 -61.60 8.20
CA LEU A 26 -6.20 -60.68 9.34
C LEU A 26 -5.04 -59.68 9.32
N SER A 27 -3.80 -60.12 9.05
CA SER A 27 -2.64 -59.24 8.92
C SER A 27 -2.82 -58.25 7.76
N GLY A 28 -3.38 -58.70 6.65
CA GLY A 28 -3.73 -57.83 5.51
C GLY A 28 -4.80 -56.80 5.88
N ALA A 29 -5.83 -57.20 6.62
CA ALA A 29 -6.89 -56.32 7.10
C ALA A 29 -6.36 -55.28 8.11
N ILE A 30 -5.57 -55.71 9.10
CA ILE A 30 -4.95 -54.83 10.09
C ILE A 30 -3.99 -53.84 9.41
N SER A 31 -3.20 -54.28 8.43
CA SER A 31 -2.34 -53.37 7.66
C SER A 31 -3.14 -52.29 6.93
N LYS A 32 -4.31 -52.62 6.35
CA LYS A 32 -5.19 -51.64 5.71
C LYS A 32 -5.81 -50.67 6.73
N ILE A 33 -6.26 -51.18 7.87
CA ILE A 33 -6.82 -50.38 8.97
C ILE A 33 -5.76 -49.41 9.51
N MET A 34 -4.53 -49.88 9.78
CA MET A 34 -3.44 -49.01 10.26
C MET A 34 -3.06 -47.93 9.25
N ARG A 35 -3.02 -48.25 7.96
CA ARG A 35 -2.79 -47.25 6.91
C ARG A 35 -3.88 -46.18 6.90
N SER A 36 -5.15 -46.60 6.99
CA SER A 36 -6.28 -45.67 7.06
C SER A 36 -6.26 -44.82 8.32
N ALA A 37 -5.96 -45.40 9.50
CA ALA A 37 -5.87 -44.66 10.75
C ALA A 37 -4.74 -43.62 10.74
N ASN A 38 -3.58 -43.97 10.18
CA ASN A 38 -2.48 -43.03 9.99
C ASN A 38 -2.87 -41.90 9.04
N GLN A 39 -3.57 -42.20 7.95
CA GLN A 39 -4.06 -41.18 7.02
C GLN A 39 -5.05 -40.23 7.70
N THR A 40 -5.99 -40.73 8.50
CA THR A 40 -6.94 -39.90 9.26
C THR A 40 -6.23 -39.00 10.28
N ALA A 41 -5.22 -39.52 10.98
CA ALA A 41 -4.42 -38.70 11.91
C ALA A 41 -3.63 -37.61 11.18
N LEU A 42 -3.08 -37.91 10.00
CA LEU A 42 -2.39 -36.94 9.14
C LEU A 42 -3.35 -35.86 8.63
N MET A 43 -4.59 -36.23 8.26
CA MET A 43 -5.63 -35.28 7.87
C MET A 43 -6.00 -34.32 9.00
N GLY A 44 -6.13 -34.82 10.22
CA GLY A 44 -6.41 -33.95 11.39
C GLY A 44 -5.28 -32.93 11.62
N LYS A 45 -4.03 -33.37 11.50
CA LYS A 45 -2.86 -32.50 11.62
C LYS A 45 -2.77 -31.50 10.46
N SER A 46 -3.04 -31.92 9.23
CA SER A 46 -3.02 -31.01 8.07
C SER A 46 -4.11 -29.94 8.16
N ILE A 47 -5.25 -30.22 8.79
CA ILE A 47 -6.28 -29.21 9.10
C ILE A 47 -5.75 -28.22 10.12
N SER A 48 -5.14 -28.69 11.21
CA SER A 48 -4.56 -27.80 12.23
C SER A 48 -3.51 -26.86 11.64
N VAL A 49 -2.60 -27.41 10.83
CA VAL A 49 -1.55 -26.62 10.15
C VAL A 49 -2.15 -25.67 9.12
N ALA A 50 -3.14 -26.11 8.34
CA ALA A 50 -3.82 -25.23 7.38
C ALA A 50 -4.51 -24.06 8.09
N HIS A 51 -5.11 -24.30 9.25
CA HIS A 51 -5.79 -23.29 10.04
C HIS A 51 -4.80 -22.31 10.68
N SER A 52 -3.77 -22.80 11.38
CA SER A 52 -2.77 -21.92 12.01
C SER A 52 -2.03 -21.07 10.98
N THR A 53 -1.66 -21.68 9.84
CA THR A 53 -1.04 -20.95 8.71
C THR A 53 -2.01 -19.90 8.16
N MET A 54 -3.29 -20.24 8.02
CA MET A 54 -4.28 -19.27 7.56
C MET A 54 -4.45 -18.11 8.55
N GLU A 55 -4.49 -18.38 9.86
CA GLU A 55 -4.55 -17.34 10.88
C GLU A 55 -3.33 -16.43 10.84
N GLU A 56 -2.13 -17.00 10.69
CA GLU A 56 -0.87 -16.26 10.56
C GLU A 56 -0.90 -15.33 9.35
N VAL A 57 -1.27 -15.84 8.17
CA VAL A 57 -1.38 -15.03 6.94
C VAL A 57 -2.46 -13.96 7.09
N MET A 58 -3.63 -14.32 7.62
CA MET A 58 -4.76 -13.40 7.75
C MET A 58 -4.51 -12.29 8.78
N ALA A 59 -3.63 -12.52 9.76
CA ALA A 59 -3.22 -11.52 10.74
C ALA A 59 -2.32 -10.42 10.14
N GLN A 60 -1.70 -10.66 8.98
CA GLN A 60 -0.85 -9.68 8.32
C GLN A 60 -1.67 -8.56 7.67
N SER A 61 -1.01 -7.45 7.35
CA SER A 61 -1.62 -6.34 6.63
C SER A 61 -2.07 -6.79 5.23
N PHE A 62 -3.09 -6.16 4.65
CA PHE A 62 -3.49 -6.47 3.27
C PHE A 62 -2.35 -6.21 2.27
N ASP A 63 -1.49 -5.24 2.57
CA ASP A 63 -0.36 -4.74 1.77
C ASP A 63 0.68 -4.11 2.72
N ALA A 64 1.92 -3.91 2.29
CA ALA A 64 2.98 -3.27 3.05
C ALA A 64 2.53 -1.88 3.53
N LYS A 65 2.79 -1.56 4.80
CA LYS A 65 2.30 -0.32 5.40
C LYS A 65 2.97 0.90 4.76
N GLY A 66 2.23 1.60 3.90
CA GLY A 66 2.42 3.03 3.74
C GLY A 66 2.05 3.72 5.07
N SER A 67 3.02 4.41 5.67
CA SER A 67 2.94 5.15 6.95
C SER A 67 3.02 4.32 8.24
N GLU A 68 4.21 4.29 8.85
CA GLU A 68 4.50 3.62 10.14
C GLU A 68 4.09 4.41 11.41
N ALA A 69 3.28 5.45 11.31
CA ALA A 69 2.53 5.98 12.45
C ALA A 69 1.08 6.13 12.01
N GLY A 70 0.13 5.81 12.89
CA GLY A 70 -1.29 5.61 12.59
C GLY A 70 -1.82 6.48 11.44
N GLY A 71 -2.60 5.86 10.53
CA GLY A 71 -3.12 6.50 9.32
C GLY A 71 -3.98 7.72 9.63
N TYR A 72 -3.33 8.84 9.91
CA TYR A 72 -3.86 10.16 10.10
C TYR A 72 -3.41 11.03 8.94
N VAL A 73 -4.13 12.13 8.76
CA VAL A 73 -3.87 13.13 7.74
C VAL A 73 -4.22 14.49 8.33
N LEU A 74 -3.63 15.56 7.79
CA LEU A 74 -4.06 16.92 8.12
C LEU A 74 -5.23 17.35 7.23
N GLU A 75 -6.31 17.77 7.87
CA GLU A 75 -7.50 18.35 7.27
C GLU A 75 -7.53 19.87 7.52
N PHE A 76 -7.68 20.61 6.43
CA PHE A 76 -7.74 22.07 6.37
C PHE A 76 -9.15 22.47 5.95
N ASN A 77 -9.68 23.53 6.54
CA ASN A 77 -11.07 23.96 6.38
C ASN A 77 -11.30 25.12 5.37
N GLY A 78 -10.29 25.47 4.56
CA GLY A 78 -10.36 26.60 3.65
C GLY A 78 -10.33 28.00 4.30
N SER A 79 -10.09 28.11 5.62
CA SER A 79 -10.12 29.39 6.33
C SER A 79 -9.13 29.46 7.50
N GLY A 80 -7.97 30.09 7.27
CA GLY A 80 -6.98 30.35 8.33
C GLY A 80 -6.11 29.14 8.69
N ASP A 81 -6.54 27.93 8.35
CA ASP A 81 -5.79 26.69 8.57
C ASP A 81 -4.55 26.63 7.67
N HIS A 82 -3.37 26.42 8.25
CA HIS A 82 -2.12 26.32 7.49
C HIS A 82 -0.98 25.68 8.26
N LEU A 83 0.09 25.35 7.54
CA LEU A 83 1.35 24.93 8.10
C LEU A 83 2.45 25.96 7.79
N ASP A 84 3.20 26.38 8.81
CA ASP A 84 4.39 27.22 8.67
C ASP A 84 5.65 26.37 8.84
N CYS A 85 6.41 26.19 7.75
CA CYS A 85 7.67 25.45 7.74
C CYS A 85 8.90 26.35 7.99
N GLY A 86 8.70 27.63 8.29
CA GLY A 86 9.76 28.63 8.38
C GLY A 86 10.48 28.84 7.03
N ASP A 87 11.70 29.37 7.07
CA ASP A 87 12.50 29.57 5.87
C ASP A 87 13.14 28.26 5.39
N VAL A 88 12.46 27.59 4.47
CA VAL A 88 13.00 26.40 3.78
C VAL A 88 14.04 26.82 2.73
N SER A 89 15.30 26.87 3.16
CA SER A 89 16.40 27.52 2.42
C SER A 89 16.74 26.91 1.07
N VAL A 90 16.39 25.64 0.83
CA VAL A 90 16.61 24.95 -0.46
C VAL A 90 15.89 25.63 -1.62
N ILE A 91 14.79 26.35 -1.35
CA ILE A 91 13.97 26.99 -2.37
C ILE A 91 14.59 28.33 -2.83
N ASN A 92 15.36 28.98 -1.95
CA ASN A 92 15.91 30.31 -2.17
C ASN A 92 16.90 30.30 -3.33
N GLY A 93 16.51 30.85 -4.49
CA GLY A 93 17.38 30.91 -5.66
C GLY A 93 17.61 29.57 -6.35
N ALA A 94 16.79 28.55 -6.08
CA ALA A 94 17.04 27.19 -6.59
C ALA A 94 17.07 27.14 -8.12
N SER A 95 18.04 26.41 -8.68
CA SER A 95 18.09 26.08 -10.12
C SER A 95 17.48 24.72 -10.45
N ALA A 96 17.21 23.89 -9.44
CA ALA A 96 16.51 22.63 -9.54
C ALA A 96 15.75 22.37 -8.24
N LEU A 97 14.53 21.85 -8.32
CA LEU A 97 13.67 21.62 -7.17
C LEU A 97 12.59 20.61 -7.55
N THR A 98 12.21 19.74 -6.62
CA THR A 98 10.99 18.94 -6.75
C THR A 98 10.15 19.06 -5.49
N ILE A 99 8.90 19.46 -5.62
CA ILE A 99 7.93 19.45 -4.50
C ILE A 99 6.82 18.47 -4.86
N SER A 100 6.54 17.53 -3.95
CA SER A 100 5.50 16.53 -4.15
C SER A 100 4.68 16.31 -2.89
N GLY A 101 3.51 15.68 -3.04
CA GLY A 101 2.65 15.32 -1.92
C GLY A 101 1.32 14.78 -2.41
N TRP A 102 0.51 14.34 -1.45
CA TRP A 102 -0.86 13.89 -1.70
C TRP A 102 -1.83 14.97 -1.25
N ILE A 103 -2.83 15.26 -2.08
CA ILE A 103 -3.93 16.18 -1.78
C ILE A 103 -5.27 15.49 -2.02
N ASN A 104 -6.28 15.84 -1.23
CA ASN A 104 -7.68 15.51 -1.45
C ASN A 104 -8.47 16.80 -1.27
N PRO A 105 -8.57 17.62 -2.34
CA PRO A 105 -9.18 18.94 -2.27
C PRO A 105 -10.70 18.84 -2.25
N ASP A 106 -11.38 19.65 -1.42
CA ASP A 106 -12.85 19.75 -1.45
C ASP A 106 -13.34 20.60 -2.64
N MET A 107 -12.48 21.47 -3.19
CA MET A 107 -12.75 22.25 -4.41
C MET A 107 -14.12 22.96 -4.37
N ALA A 108 -14.40 23.69 -3.29
CA ALA A 108 -15.70 24.32 -3.08
C ALA A 108 -15.88 25.60 -3.93
N SER A 109 -14.91 26.52 -3.89
CA SER A 109 -14.89 27.76 -4.68
C SER A 109 -13.57 28.52 -4.48
N GLY A 110 -13.20 29.41 -5.42
CA GLY A 110 -12.03 30.29 -5.27
C GLY A 110 -10.69 29.58 -5.50
N ASN A 111 -9.65 30.02 -4.79
CA ASN A 111 -8.29 29.48 -4.93
C ASN A 111 -7.93 28.55 -3.76
N ASP A 112 -7.70 27.27 -4.04
CA ASP A 112 -7.17 26.31 -3.08
C ASP A 112 -5.63 26.32 -3.15
N ILE A 113 -4.97 26.90 -2.14
CA ILE A 113 -3.51 27.05 -2.12
C ILE A 113 -2.81 25.79 -1.59
N ILE A 114 -2.09 25.05 -2.42
CA ILE A 114 -1.40 23.83 -1.96
C ILE A 114 -0.12 24.20 -1.17
N TYR A 115 0.75 25.01 -1.76
CA TYR A 115 1.92 25.55 -1.07
C TYR A 115 2.32 26.92 -1.62
N SER A 116 3.00 27.71 -0.80
CA SER A 116 3.56 29.00 -1.22
C SER A 116 4.86 29.36 -0.51
N LYS A 117 5.65 30.21 -1.16
CA LYS A 117 6.71 31.00 -0.53
C LYS A 117 6.85 32.30 -1.31
N ASN A 118 6.40 33.37 -0.68
CA ASN A 118 6.39 34.70 -1.26
C ASN A 118 7.69 35.43 -0.92
N GLY A 119 8.34 36.02 -1.91
CA GLY A 119 9.44 36.95 -1.72
C GLY A 119 8.94 38.37 -1.45
N ALA A 120 9.78 39.37 -1.76
CA ALA A 120 9.47 40.77 -1.46
C ALA A 120 8.31 41.36 -2.30
N ASP A 121 8.05 40.81 -3.49
CA ASP A 121 6.99 41.25 -4.41
C ASP A 121 6.08 40.09 -4.81
N ALA A 122 4.87 40.40 -5.30
CA ALA A 122 3.87 39.41 -5.68
C ALA A 122 4.29 38.50 -6.86
N ASP A 123 5.18 38.98 -7.74
CA ASP A 123 5.74 38.26 -8.89
C ASP A 123 7.15 37.70 -8.60
N ASN A 124 7.41 37.41 -7.32
CA ASN A 124 8.68 36.95 -6.78
C ASN A 124 8.40 35.79 -5.80
N ARG A 125 7.76 34.72 -6.28
CA ARG A 125 7.26 33.63 -5.43
C ARG A 125 7.31 32.26 -6.09
N ILE A 126 7.22 31.24 -5.25
CA ILE A 126 6.70 29.95 -5.65
C ILE A 126 5.28 29.77 -5.13
N LEU A 127 4.38 29.29 -5.98
CA LEU A 127 2.99 29.05 -5.62
C LEU A 127 2.42 27.90 -6.46
N LEU A 128 1.80 26.94 -5.80
CA LEU A 128 0.94 25.94 -6.43
C LEU A 128 -0.46 26.12 -5.88
N TYR A 129 -1.44 26.35 -6.75
CA TYR A 129 -2.83 26.48 -6.35
C TYR A 129 -3.78 25.97 -7.43
N ILE A 130 -4.97 25.56 -6.99
CA ILE A 130 -6.08 25.20 -7.86
C ILE A 130 -7.01 26.42 -7.94
N ASP A 131 -7.26 26.90 -9.15
CA ASP A 131 -8.34 27.84 -9.43
C ASP A 131 -9.60 27.02 -9.65
N VAL A 132 -10.43 26.90 -8.61
CA VAL A 132 -11.62 26.05 -8.60
C VAL A 132 -12.66 26.55 -9.60
N ASP A 133 -12.77 27.87 -9.76
CA ASP A 133 -13.76 28.48 -10.64
C ASP A 133 -13.43 28.26 -12.13
N ASN A 134 -12.15 28.25 -12.47
CA ASN A 134 -11.68 28.01 -13.84
C ASN A 134 -11.25 26.55 -14.12
N GLU A 135 -11.24 25.68 -13.10
CA GLU A 135 -10.80 24.27 -13.18
C GLU A 135 -9.37 24.08 -13.70
N ASP A 136 -8.49 25.01 -13.34
CA ASP A 136 -7.09 25.07 -13.74
C ASP A 136 -6.16 24.88 -12.52
N LEU A 137 -5.10 24.09 -12.66
CA LEU A 137 -4.01 24.02 -11.67
C LEU A 137 -2.86 24.93 -12.12
N TYR A 138 -2.51 25.92 -11.30
CA TYR A 138 -1.50 26.92 -11.59
C TYR A 138 -0.20 26.65 -10.84
N ILE A 139 0.92 26.78 -11.56
CA ILE A 139 2.28 26.59 -11.04
C ILE A 139 3.08 27.86 -11.35
N LYS A 140 3.25 28.70 -10.33
CA LYS A 140 4.02 29.94 -10.41
C LYS A 140 5.39 29.72 -9.81
N TYR A 141 6.42 29.73 -10.65
CA TYR A 141 7.83 29.71 -10.24
C TYR A 141 8.43 31.00 -10.82
N GLU A 142 8.12 32.10 -10.15
CA GLU A 142 8.35 33.45 -10.64
C GLU A 142 9.76 33.92 -10.24
N ASN A 143 10.37 34.74 -11.10
CA ASN A 143 11.65 35.39 -10.83
C ASN A 143 11.77 36.70 -11.60
N GLY A 144 12.08 37.79 -10.90
CA GLY A 144 12.40 39.08 -11.50
C GLY A 144 11.20 39.99 -11.74
N GLY A 145 10.12 39.82 -10.98
CA GLY A 145 8.95 40.71 -11.06
C GLY A 145 8.11 40.54 -12.33
N THR A 146 8.17 39.36 -12.96
CA THR A 146 7.37 39.03 -14.15
C THR A 146 6.43 37.88 -13.86
N ASN A 147 5.14 38.07 -14.14
CA ASN A 147 4.11 37.03 -14.04
C ASN A 147 4.39 35.92 -15.07
N GLN A 148 4.99 34.82 -14.61
CA GLN A 148 5.38 33.66 -15.40
C GLN A 148 4.90 32.38 -14.71
N TYR A 149 4.23 31.51 -15.47
CA TYR A 149 3.62 30.31 -14.90
C TYR A 149 3.38 29.23 -15.94
N GLY A 150 3.32 27.99 -15.46
CA GLY A 150 2.67 26.88 -16.15
C GLY A 150 1.27 26.66 -15.56
N LYS A 151 0.31 26.22 -16.38
CA LYS A 151 -0.99 25.78 -15.90
C LYS A 151 -1.44 24.50 -16.59
N TYR A 152 -2.09 23.62 -15.83
CA TYR A 152 -2.76 22.44 -16.34
C TYR A 152 -4.26 22.70 -16.43
N THR A 153 -4.80 22.69 -17.65
CA THR A 153 -6.16 23.19 -17.94
C THR A 153 -7.24 22.11 -17.90
N SER A 154 -7.04 21.09 -17.08
CA SER A 154 -7.97 19.96 -16.97
C SER A 154 -8.01 19.43 -15.54
N PHE A 155 -7.76 20.30 -14.56
CA PHE A 155 -7.88 19.98 -13.14
C PHE A 155 -9.34 20.20 -12.68
N THR A 156 -10.26 19.39 -13.22
CA THR A 156 -11.69 19.58 -13.03
C THR A 156 -12.21 19.01 -11.71
N THR A 157 -13.26 19.64 -11.17
CA THR A 157 -13.98 19.16 -9.98
C THR A 157 -14.42 17.70 -10.14
N ALA A 158 -14.97 17.34 -11.30
CA ALA A 158 -15.39 15.97 -11.61
C ALA A 158 -14.26 14.92 -11.49
N SER A 159 -13.03 15.32 -11.79
CA SER A 159 -11.86 14.44 -11.78
C SER A 159 -11.17 14.38 -10.42
N TYR A 160 -11.12 15.47 -9.66
CA TYR A 160 -10.21 15.60 -8.50
C TYR A 160 -10.90 15.99 -7.18
N GLN A 161 -12.14 16.50 -7.20
CA GLN A 161 -12.86 16.86 -5.99
C GLN A 161 -13.07 15.64 -5.09
N ASN A 162 -12.77 15.80 -3.80
CA ASN A 162 -12.87 14.75 -2.79
C ASN A 162 -12.08 13.48 -3.14
N LYS A 163 -11.09 13.60 -4.05
CA LYS A 163 -10.25 12.51 -4.51
C LYS A 163 -8.79 12.82 -4.27
N TRP A 164 -8.27 11.89 -3.50
CA TRP A 164 -6.89 11.65 -3.25
C TRP A 164 -6.07 11.60 -4.57
N THR A 165 -5.15 12.56 -4.71
CA THR A 165 -4.36 12.84 -5.93
C THR A 165 -2.92 13.19 -5.56
N HIS A 166 -1.94 12.54 -6.17
CA HIS A 166 -0.52 12.87 -5.96
C HIS A 166 -0.14 13.95 -6.94
N PHE A 167 0.50 15.00 -6.45
CA PHE A 167 1.16 15.98 -7.29
C PHE A 167 2.67 15.88 -7.13
N ALA A 168 3.41 16.11 -8.21
CA ALA A 168 4.84 16.39 -8.17
C ALA A 168 5.14 17.49 -9.19
N VAL A 169 5.66 18.62 -8.71
CA VAL A 169 6.14 19.72 -9.55
C VAL A 169 7.65 19.63 -9.61
N VAL A 170 8.18 19.45 -10.82
CA VAL A 170 9.63 19.36 -11.07
C VAL A 170 10.08 20.63 -11.79
N PHE A 171 10.99 21.36 -11.16
CA PHE A 171 11.67 22.50 -11.74
C PHE A 171 13.12 22.14 -12.06
N ASN A 172 13.53 22.36 -13.31
CA ASN A 172 14.89 22.21 -13.79
C ASN A 172 15.28 23.42 -14.64
N GLY A 173 15.90 24.41 -14.03
CA GLY A 173 16.28 25.67 -14.69
C GLY A 173 17.25 25.51 -15.88
N SER A 174 17.92 24.37 -16.00
CA SER A 174 18.79 24.03 -17.15
C SER A 174 18.03 23.44 -18.35
N GLY A 175 16.73 23.16 -18.19
CA GLY A 175 15.88 22.59 -19.21
C GLY A 175 15.71 23.49 -20.45
N SER A 176 15.53 22.85 -21.60
CA SER A 176 15.29 23.55 -22.87
C SER A 176 13.83 23.96 -23.01
N GLY A 177 13.58 25.27 -23.13
CA GLY A 177 12.23 25.84 -23.19
C GLY A 177 11.44 25.70 -21.89
N ASN A 178 10.19 26.17 -21.87
CA ASN A 178 9.38 26.14 -20.64
C ASN A 178 9.02 24.72 -20.21
N SER A 179 8.68 23.83 -21.15
CA SER A 179 8.33 22.42 -20.87
C SER A 179 9.51 21.57 -20.39
N GLY A 180 10.74 21.96 -20.71
CA GLY A 180 11.94 21.34 -20.14
C GLY A 180 12.26 21.85 -18.73
N LYS A 181 11.82 23.07 -18.40
CA LYS A 181 12.12 23.71 -17.11
C LYS A 181 11.10 23.46 -16.03
N LEU A 182 9.83 23.29 -16.38
CA LEU A 182 8.76 23.09 -15.42
C LEU A 182 7.85 21.97 -15.91
N LYS A 183 7.72 20.93 -15.09
CA LYS A 183 6.89 19.76 -15.33
C LYS A 183 5.95 19.53 -14.16
N LEU A 184 4.79 18.97 -14.49
CA LEU A 184 3.79 18.54 -13.52
C LEU A 184 3.54 17.05 -13.72
N TYR A 185 3.61 16.31 -12.63
CA TYR A 185 3.18 14.92 -12.58
C TYR A 185 1.97 14.81 -11.69
N ILE A 186 0.89 14.21 -12.20
CA ILE A 186 -0.29 13.86 -11.41
C ILE A 186 -0.45 12.35 -11.41
N ASN A 187 -0.53 11.76 -10.22
CA ASN A 187 -0.59 10.30 -10.03
C ASN A 187 0.52 9.54 -10.80
N GLY A 188 1.71 10.14 -10.89
CA GLY A 188 2.89 9.60 -11.57
C GLY A 188 2.97 9.89 -13.08
N ALA A 189 1.93 10.41 -13.71
CA ALA A 189 1.92 10.71 -15.15
C ALA A 189 2.36 12.15 -15.45
N ASP A 190 3.28 12.34 -16.40
CA ASP A 190 3.68 13.67 -16.92
C ASP A 190 2.50 14.35 -17.64
N LEU A 191 2.19 15.58 -17.23
CA LEU A 191 1.10 16.39 -17.79
C LEU A 191 1.64 17.62 -18.52
N ALA A 192 1.14 17.82 -19.74
CA ALA A 192 1.45 18.99 -20.53
C ALA A 192 0.88 20.27 -19.88
N LEU A 193 1.75 21.26 -19.70
CA LEU A 193 1.39 22.58 -19.20
C LEU A 193 1.25 23.60 -20.34
N SER A 194 0.28 24.49 -20.19
CA SER A 194 0.23 25.75 -20.95
C SER A 194 1.03 26.81 -20.21
N PHE A 195 1.83 27.60 -20.93
CA PHE A 195 2.72 28.58 -20.30
C PHE A 195 2.35 30.02 -20.62
N THR A 196 2.54 30.89 -19.62
CA THR A 196 2.58 32.35 -19.79
C THR A 196 3.95 32.84 -19.37
N GLY A 197 4.54 33.74 -20.17
CA GLY A 197 5.92 34.20 -19.96
C GLY A 197 6.98 33.13 -20.27
N THR A 198 8.23 33.46 -19.97
CA THR A 198 9.36 32.53 -20.07
C THR A 198 9.72 32.06 -18.67
N ILE A 199 9.68 30.76 -18.42
CA ILE A 199 10.08 30.21 -17.12
C ILE A 199 11.57 30.49 -16.91
N ALA A 200 11.88 31.15 -15.80
CA ALA A 200 13.25 31.51 -15.43
C ALA A 200 14.13 30.27 -15.19
N THR A 201 15.44 30.48 -15.22
CA THR A 201 16.44 29.42 -14.95
C THR A 201 16.71 29.22 -13.46
N THR A 202 16.20 30.12 -12.61
CA THR A 202 16.26 30.03 -11.16
C THR A 202 14.95 30.57 -10.59
N ILE A 203 14.59 30.09 -9.41
CA ILE A 203 13.49 30.64 -8.61
C ILE A 203 13.96 31.96 -7.97
N THR A 204 13.05 32.89 -7.65
CA THR A 204 13.37 34.06 -6.82
C THR A 204 14.11 33.64 -5.54
N ASP A 205 15.10 34.44 -5.14
CA ASP A 205 15.65 34.37 -3.79
C ASP A 205 14.66 34.99 -2.79
N ALA A 206 13.97 34.13 -2.04
CA ALA A 206 13.01 34.50 -1.00
C ALA A 206 13.57 34.22 0.41
N SER A 207 14.89 34.41 0.60
CA SER A 207 15.55 34.25 1.89
C SER A 207 14.89 35.07 3.00
N GLY A 208 14.68 34.44 4.15
CA GLY A 208 14.01 35.05 5.30
C GLY A 208 12.48 35.03 5.25
N HIS A 209 11.86 34.58 4.15
CA HIS A 209 10.41 34.43 4.06
C HIS A 209 9.96 32.99 4.37
N PRO A 210 8.81 32.79 5.04
CA PRO A 210 8.31 31.46 5.36
C PRO A 210 7.81 30.71 4.12
N PHE A 211 8.01 29.39 4.11
CA PHE A 211 7.31 28.45 3.24
C PHE A 211 6.04 27.96 3.95
N TYR A 212 4.90 28.21 3.34
CA TYR A 212 3.60 27.80 3.86
C TYR A 212 3.04 26.63 3.05
N ILE A 213 2.36 25.72 3.74
CA ILE A 213 1.44 24.74 3.15
C ILE A 213 0.02 25.20 3.48
N ALA A 214 -0.89 25.00 2.54
CA ALA A 214 -2.31 25.34 2.67
C ALA A 214 -2.63 26.86 2.76
N LYS A 215 -1.70 27.75 2.37
CA LYS A 215 -1.89 29.21 2.48
C LYS A 215 -1.03 30.02 1.52
N SER A 216 -1.63 31.07 0.97
CA SER A 216 -0.93 32.25 0.43
C SER A 216 -1.79 33.48 0.68
N ASP A 217 -1.24 34.49 1.35
CA ASP A 217 -1.96 35.72 1.67
C ASP A 217 -3.29 35.47 2.40
N ALA A 218 -4.43 35.69 1.72
CA ALA A 218 -5.78 35.49 2.25
C ALA A 218 -6.48 34.23 1.69
N ASP A 219 -5.82 33.49 0.80
CA ASP A 219 -6.32 32.26 0.21
C ASP A 219 -5.75 31.04 0.97
N TYR A 220 -6.58 30.01 1.15
CA TYR A 220 -6.26 28.82 1.94
C TYR A 220 -6.68 27.57 1.18
N PHE A 221 -6.14 26.41 1.57
CA PHE A 221 -6.61 25.12 1.04
C PHE A 221 -7.80 24.60 1.83
N ASP A 222 -8.81 24.08 1.13
CA ASP A 222 -9.88 23.26 1.71
C ASP A 222 -9.73 21.79 1.31
N GLY A 223 -9.56 20.91 2.29
CA GLY A 223 -9.40 19.48 2.07
C GLY A 223 -8.28 18.84 2.90
N LYS A 224 -7.75 17.71 2.43
CA LYS A 224 -6.75 16.91 3.16
C LYS A 224 -5.41 16.87 2.45
N MET A 225 -4.30 16.86 3.20
CA MET A 225 -2.95 16.69 2.64
C MET A 225 -2.14 15.66 3.41
N ASP A 226 -1.32 14.92 2.68
CA ASP A 226 -0.42 13.91 3.25
C ASP A 226 0.94 13.90 2.54
N GLU A 227 1.95 13.36 3.23
CA GLU A 227 3.23 12.94 2.62
C GLU A 227 3.94 14.03 1.78
N VAL A 228 3.92 15.28 2.24
CA VAL A 228 4.55 16.41 1.52
C VAL A 228 6.07 16.31 1.59
N ARG A 229 6.72 16.36 0.42
CA ARG A 229 8.17 16.20 0.25
C ARG A 229 8.75 17.36 -0.55
N ILE A 230 9.95 17.80 -0.18
CA ILE A 230 10.75 18.75 -0.94
C ILE A 230 12.13 18.15 -1.18
N TRP A 231 12.55 18.11 -2.44
CA TRP A 231 13.85 17.64 -2.89
C TRP A 231 14.65 18.78 -3.52
N ASN A 232 15.95 18.85 -3.24
CA ASN A 232 16.85 19.85 -3.82
C ASN A 232 17.35 19.51 -5.24
N VAL A 233 16.72 18.53 -5.88
CA VAL A 233 17.04 18.06 -7.24
C VAL A 233 15.80 18.02 -8.10
N ALA A 234 15.99 18.05 -9.41
CA ALA A 234 14.94 17.77 -10.39
C ALA A 234 14.84 16.26 -10.57
N ARG A 235 13.84 15.64 -9.95
CA ARG A 235 13.62 14.19 -9.99
C ARG A 235 13.20 13.74 -11.40
N SER A 236 13.65 12.57 -11.83
CA SER A 236 13.27 11.98 -13.11
C SER A 236 11.81 11.48 -13.10
N GLU A 237 11.26 11.22 -14.27
CA GLU A 237 9.91 10.64 -14.39
C GLU A 237 9.83 9.25 -13.73
N GLU A 238 10.84 8.41 -13.97
CA GLU A 238 10.96 7.08 -13.37
C GLU A 238 11.04 7.18 -11.85
N GLU A 239 11.87 8.09 -11.34
CA GLU A 239 12.00 8.35 -9.92
C GLU A 239 10.70 8.82 -9.26
N ILE A 240 9.89 9.63 -9.95
CA ILE A 240 8.57 10.05 -9.47
C ILE A 240 7.58 8.88 -9.51
N LEU A 241 7.55 8.12 -10.61
CA LEU A 241 6.68 6.97 -10.78
C LEU A 241 6.96 5.86 -9.76
N ASP A 242 8.22 5.66 -9.39
CA ASP A 242 8.64 4.63 -8.44
C ASP A 242 8.32 5.02 -6.98
N ASN A 243 8.32 6.33 -6.66
CA ASN A 243 8.27 6.79 -5.27
C ASN A 243 6.98 7.49 -4.85
N TYR A 244 6.08 7.83 -5.79
CA TYR A 244 4.86 8.57 -5.41
C TYR A 244 3.89 7.74 -4.56
N LYS A 245 3.95 6.42 -4.66
CA LYS A 245 3.06 5.49 -3.94
C LYS A 245 3.69 4.85 -2.70
N SER A 246 4.99 5.01 -2.51
CA SER A 246 5.73 4.43 -1.39
C SER A 246 6.16 5.53 -0.43
N GLY A 247 6.11 5.21 0.86
CA GLY A 247 6.86 5.97 1.87
C GLY A 247 8.35 5.71 1.70
N ILE A 248 9.18 6.64 2.15
CA ILE A 248 10.64 6.45 2.14
C ILE A 248 11.03 5.67 3.40
N THR A 249 11.70 4.53 3.26
CA THR A 249 12.07 3.62 4.37
C THR A 249 13.04 4.26 5.37
N ASP A 250 14.04 5.03 4.90
CA ASP A 250 14.97 5.78 5.74
C ASP A 250 15.12 7.23 5.26
N PRO A 251 14.14 8.10 5.51
CA PRO A 251 14.11 9.45 4.97
C PRO A 251 15.21 10.36 5.54
N TYR A 252 15.77 10.01 6.71
CA TYR A 252 16.87 10.77 7.31
C TYR A 252 18.19 10.53 6.57
N ALA A 253 18.33 9.41 5.86
CA ALA A 253 19.51 9.10 5.04
C ALA A 253 19.46 9.75 3.64
N GLU A 254 18.29 10.22 3.20
CA GLU A 254 18.10 10.83 1.88
C GLU A 254 18.69 12.26 1.84
N ASN A 255 19.91 12.39 1.32
CA ASN A 255 20.63 13.67 1.29
C ASN A 255 19.94 14.75 0.45
N GLU A 256 19.19 14.35 -0.56
CA GLU A 256 18.51 15.26 -1.48
C GLU A 256 17.12 15.68 -0.96
N LEU A 257 16.57 14.93 -0.01
CA LEU A 257 15.33 15.25 0.68
C LEU A 257 15.58 16.34 1.73
N LYS A 258 14.86 17.45 1.63
CA LYS A 258 15.04 18.64 2.48
C LYS A 258 13.87 18.97 3.37
N LEU A 259 12.71 18.40 3.07
CA LEU A 259 11.55 18.43 3.92
C LEU A 259 10.74 17.17 3.62
N TYR A 260 10.30 16.47 4.65
CA TYR A 260 9.34 15.38 4.52
C TYR A 260 8.38 15.35 5.69
N LEU A 261 7.19 15.89 5.42
CA LEU A 261 6.08 15.92 6.35
C LEU A 261 5.16 14.74 6.05
N ARG A 262 5.35 13.65 6.80
CA ARG A 262 4.50 12.45 6.73
C ARG A 262 3.07 12.66 7.24
N MET A 263 2.81 13.75 7.96
CA MET A 263 1.47 14.13 8.45
C MET A 263 0.65 12.97 9.07
N ASN A 264 1.31 12.13 9.86
CA ASN A 264 0.74 10.89 10.41
C ASN A 264 0.80 10.81 11.96
N ASN A 265 1.07 11.94 12.62
CA ASN A 265 1.22 11.98 14.08
C ASN A 265 -0.11 11.78 14.83
N GLY A 266 -1.22 12.20 14.23
CA GLY A 266 -2.57 12.10 14.81
C GLY A 266 -2.88 13.02 15.99
N ALA A 267 -1.92 13.84 16.45
CA ALA A 267 -2.12 14.81 17.51
C ALA A 267 -1.04 15.91 17.51
N GLY A 268 -1.33 17.01 18.22
CA GLY A 268 -0.41 18.12 18.43
C GLY A 268 -0.46 19.20 17.35
N ALA A 269 0.33 20.25 17.54
CA ALA A 269 0.39 21.41 16.66
C ALA A 269 1.69 21.46 15.83
N VAL A 270 2.35 20.31 15.67
CA VAL A 270 3.61 20.19 14.91
C VAL A 270 3.49 19.04 13.92
N ALA A 271 3.78 19.32 12.65
CA ALA A 271 4.02 18.28 11.65
C ALA A 271 5.52 17.97 11.63
N PHE A 272 5.87 16.70 11.87
CA PHE A 272 7.26 16.33 12.00
C PHE A 272 7.95 16.19 10.62
N ASP A 273 9.06 16.90 10.42
CA ASP A 273 9.99 16.71 9.33
C ASP A 273 10.89 15.50 9.60
N HIS A 274 10.81 14.55 8.67
CA HIS A 274 11.57 13.30 8.66
C HIS A 274 12.79 13.35 7.72
N SER A 275 13.11 14.51 7.14
CA SER A 275 14.36 14.72 6.41
C SER A 275 15.54 14.97 7.35
N ASN A 276 16.76 14.99 6.80
CA ASN A 276 17.96 15.36 7.55
C ASN A 276 18.01 16.84 7.96
N THR A 277 17.11 17.69 7.45
CA THR A 277 17.03 19.11 7.84
C THR A 277 16.36 19.28 9.20
N MET A 278 15.43 18.40 9.56
CA MET A 278 14.60 18.48 10.76
C MET A 278 13.87 19.83 10.92
N ALA A 279 13.45 20.44 9.81
CA ALA A 279 12.70 21.69 9.75
C ALA A 279 11.20 21.43 10.05
N GLN A 280 10.90 21.25 11.33
CA GLN A 280 9.55 20.96 11.82
C GLN A 280 8.56 22.06 11.43
N GLY A 281 7.35 21.67 11.00
CA GLY A 281 6.31 22.62 10.62
C GLY A 281 5.31 22.90 11.76
N THR A 282 4.94 24.16 11.95
CA THR A 282 3.94 24.56 12.95
C THR A 282 2.54 24.57 12.33
N ILE A 283 1.62 23.82 12.93
CA ILE A 283 0.22 23.74 12.50
C ILE A 283 -0.57 24.86 13.17
N THR A 284 -1.32 25.62 12.37
CA THR A 284 -2.31 26.59 12.85
C THR A 284 -3.68 26.17 12.33
N GLY A 285 -4.64 25.91 13.22
CA GLY A 285 -6.05 25.63 12.88
C GLY A 285 -6.34 24.22 12.35
N ALA A 286 -5.50 23.70 11.44
CA ALA A 286 -5.71 22.41 10.79
C ALA A 286 -5.81 21.26 11.80
N THR A 287 -6.64 20.27 11.47
CA THR A 287 -6.98 19.18 12.39
C THR A 287 -6.47 17.84 11.90
N TRP A 288 -6.10 16.97 12.84
CA TRP A 288 -5.81 15.58 12.54
C TRP A 288 -7.11 14.82 12.36
N THR A 289 -7.29 14.23 11.19
CA THR A 289 -8.38 13.31 10.92
C THR A 289 -7.78 11.96 10.57
N GLY A 290 -8.50 10.88 10.87
CA GLY A 290 -8.08 9.56 10.37
C GLY A 290 -8.07 9.63 8.84
N GLN A 291 -7.09 8.99 8.20
CA GLN A 291 -7.14 8.75 6.77
C GLN A 291 -8.52 8.16 6.48
N SER A 292 -9.36 8.94 5.78
CA SER A 292 -10.53 8.37 5.11
C SER A 292 -9.98 7.18 4.34
N SER A 293 -10.38 5.97 4.75
CA SER A 293 -9.77 4.69 4.38
C SER A 293 -9.72 4.52 2.85
N SER A 294 -8.67 5.04 2.23
CA SER A 294 -8.42 5.02 0.80
C SER A 294 -6.94 5.33 0.54
N TRP A 295 -6.07 4.34 0.79
CA TRP A 295 -5.03 4.00 -0.18
C TRP A 295 -4.56 2.54 -0.04
N SER A 296 -4.66 1.80 -1.15
CA SER A 296 -3.50 1.27 -1.88
C SER A 296 -3.90 1.22 -3.36
N THR A 297 -3.15 1.89 -4.24
CA THR A 297 -3.26 1.74 -5.69
C THR A 297 -1.90 1.58 -6.34
N SER A 298 -1.00 0.79 -5.74
CA SER A 298 -0.10 -0.07 -6.53
C SER A 298 0.08 -1.37 -5.79
N LEU A 299 -0.67 -2.35 -6.26
CA LEU A 299 -0.65 -3.73 -5.83
C LEU A 299 0.19 -4.47 -6.89
N GLY A 300 1.48 -4.15 -6.90
CA GLY A 300 2.48 -4.71 -7.79
C GLY A 300 3.08 -5.98 -7.19
N LYS A 301 3.69 -6.80 -8.05
CA LYS A 301 4.60 -7.85 -7.56
C LYS A 301 5.87 -7.14 -7.11
N GLU A 302 5.95 -6.79 -5.85
CA GLU A 302 7.14 -6.16 -5.30
C GLU A 302 8.32 -7.14 -5.40
N THR A 303 9.39 -6.71 -6.06
CA THR A 303 10.65 -7.44 -6.12
C THR A 303 11.42 -7.20 -4.83
N GLU A 304 10.93 -7.74 -3.71
CA GLU A 304 11.68 -7.70 -2.46
C GLU A 304 12.85 -8.69 -2.52
N ALA A 305 14.05 -8.17 -2.28
CA ALA A 305 15.28 -8.94 -2.32
C ALA A 305 15.55 -9.76 -1.05
N SER A 306 14.78 -9.55 0.04
CA SER A 306 15.01 -10.21 1.33
C SER A 306 13.74 -10.76 1.96
N TRP A 307 13.79 -12.01 2.39
CA TRP A 307 12.65 -12.86 2.76
C TRP A 307 12.30 -12.84 4.25
N SER A 308 12.85 -11.90 5.03
CA SER A 308 12.86 -11.99 6.51
C SER A 308 11.84 -11.10 7.22
N GLU A 309 11.07 -10.28 6.51
CA GLU A 309 10.27 -9.22 7.16
C GLU A 309 8.74 -9.42 7.09
N TYR A 310 8.23 -10.37 6.28
CA TYR A 310 6.81 -10.79 6.16
C TYR A 310 5.81 -9.71 6.62
N ASN A 311 5.77 -8.59 5.92
CA ASN A 311 5.07 -7.41 6.41
C ASN A 311 3.62 -7.32 5.89
N ASP A 312 3.26 -8.17 4.91
CA ASP A 312 1.93 -8.23 4.32
C ASP A 312 1.49 -9.65 3.88
N VAL A 313 0.30 -9.75 3.27
CA VAL A 313 -0.27 -11.02 2.81
C VAL A 313 0.37 -11.55 1.53
N ASP A 314 0.88 -10.70 0.62
CA ASP A 314 1.39 -11.15 -0.68
C ASP A 314 2.76 -11.84 -0.54
N ASP A 315 3.53 -11.52 0.50
CA ASP A 315 4.78 -12.21 0.87
C ASP A 315 4.63 -13.72 1.10
N PHE A 316 3.41 -14.14 1.45
CA PHE A 316 3.08 -15.54 1.67
C PHE A 316 2.82 -16.26 0.34
N HIS A 317 2.62 -15.56 -0.78
CA HIS A 317 2.50 -16.16 -2.11
C HIS A 317 3.85 -16.73 -2.56
N LYS A 318 4.11 -18.01 -2.26
CA LYS A 318 5.32 -18.71 -2.71
C LYS A 318 4.97 -20.01 -3.43
N SER A 319 5.39 -20.10 -4.69
CA SER A 319 5.30 -21.32 -5.51
C SER A 319 6.22 -22.46 -5.01
N GLY A 320 7.20 -22.16 -4.16
CA GLY A 320 8.18 -23.11 -3.60
C GLY A 320 7.66 -24.01 -2.46
N GLY A 321 6.52 -23.66 -1.85
CA GLY A 321 5.97 -24.36 -0.68
C GLY A 321 6.78 -24.20 0.60
N PHE A 322 6.22 -24.65 1.72
CA PHE A 322 6.85 -24.64 3.05
C PHE A 322 6.74 -26.01 3.72
N THR A 323 7.59 -26.28 4.71
CA THR A 323 7.52 -27.45 5.59
C THR A 323 7.21 -27.00 7.01
N ASP A 324 6.27 -27.67 7.66
CA ASP A 324 5.91 -27.38 9.04
C ASP A 324 7.01 -27.82 10.01
N SER A 325 7.36 -26.97 10.97
CA SER A 325 8.46 -27.23 11.90
C SER A 325 8.11 -28.26 13.00
N ASP A 326 6.84 -28.32 13.41
CA ASP A 326 6.33 -29.28 14.39
C ASP A 326 5.98 -30.63 13.73
N TYR A 327 5.68 -30.60 12.43
CA TYR A 327 5.33 -31.75 11.60
C TYR A 327 6.13 -31.76 10.30
N SER A 328 7.42 -32.06 10.37
CA SER A 328 8.38 -32.03 9.25
C SER A 328 8.00 -32.84 7.99
N GLN A 329 7.06 -33.77 8.11
CA GLN A 329 6.52 -34.56 7.00
C GLN A 329 5.38 -33.84 6.25
N LEU A 330 4.78 -32.80 6.83
CA LEU A 330 3.73 -31.99 6.23
C LEU A 330 4.35 -30.79 5.54
N GLY A 331 3.96 -30.59 4.28
CA GLY A 331 4.34 -29.44 3.49
C GLY A 331 3.13 -28.83 2.80
N GLY A 332 3.17 -27.51 2.64
CA GLY A 332 2.06 -26.74 2.13
C GLY A 332 2.45 -25.74 1.06
N ARG A 333 1.44 -25.16 0.42
CA ARG A 333 1.56 -24.02 -0.48
C ARG A 333 0.51 -23.00 -0.10
N ILE A 334 0.88 -21.73 -0.19
CA ILE A 334 -0.02 -20.60 0.02
C ILE A 334 -0.13 -19.87 -1.31
N TYR A 335 -1.36 -19.64 -1.73
CA TYR A 335 -1.69 -18.89 -2.94
C TYR A 335 -2.48 -17.66 -2.53
N VAL A 336 -1.96 -16.50 -2.89
CA VAL A 336 -2.68 -15.23 -2.76
C VAL A 336 -2.96 -14.68 -4.15
N LYS A 337 -4.19 -14.24 -4.40
CA LYS A 337 -4.58 -13.62 -5.68
C LYS A 337 -5.65 -12.54 -5.49
N TYR A 338 -5.67 -11.57 -6.39
CA TYR A 338 -6.75 -10.58 -6.46
C TYR A 338 -8.05 -11.21 -6.98
N VAL A 339 -9.18 -10.77 -6.42
CA VAL A 339 -10.52 -11.24 -6.82
C VAL A 339 -11.53 -10.10 -6.86
N VAL A 340 -12.48 -10.18 -7.77
CA VAL A 340 -13.63 -9.27 -7.79
C VAL A 340 -14.76 -9.87 -6.96
N VAL A 341 -15.34 -9.07 -6.06
CA VAL A 341 -16.53 -9.42 -5.29
C VAL A 341 -17.71 -8.61 -5.80
N ASP A 342 -18.75 -9.28 -6.27
CA ASP A 342 -20.00 -8.62 -6.65
C ASP A 342 -20.70 -8.07 -5.40
N PRO A 343 -20.98 -6.76 -5.31
CA PRO A 343 -21.52 -6.14 -4.11
C PRO A 343 -22.99 -6.49 -3.81
N THR A 344 -23.70 -7.07 -4.77
CA THR A 344 -25.13 -7.43 -4.66
C THR A 344 -25.32 -8.92 -4.47
N SER A 345 -24.58 -9.74 -5.24
CA SER A 345 -24.70 -11.21 -5.22
C SER A 345 -23.66 -11.89 -4.34
N TRP A 346 -22.62 -11.17 -3.89
CA TRP A 346 -21.46 -11.69 -3.17
C TRP A 346 -20.70 -12.79 -3.93
N ALA A 347 -20.93 -12.89 -5.25
CA ALA A 347 -20.18 -13.79 -6.10
C ALA A 347 -18.72 -13.33 -6.19
N ILE A 348 -17.80 -14.29 -6.12
CA ILE A 348 -16.36 -14.06 -6.22
C ILE A 348 -15.91 -14.54 -7.59
N SER A 349 -15.27 -13.66 -8.37
CA SER A 349 -14.64 -14.02 -9.64
C SER A 349 -13.16 -13.66 -9.65
N ASP A 350 -12.40 -14.32 -10.53
CA ASP A 350 -11.01 -13.95 -10.74
C ASP A 350 -10.94 -12.52 -11.32
N ALA A 351 -10.01 -11.72 -10.82
CA ALA A 351 -9.79 -10.37 -11.34
C ALA A 351 -9.09 -10.40 -12.72
N GLY A 352 -8.39 -11.49 -13.03
CA GLY A 352 -7.54 -11.59 -14.22
C GLY A 352 -6.07 -11.22 -13.91
N GLU A 353 -5.15 -11.68 -14.76
CA GLU A 353 -3.72 -11.47 -14.56
C GLU A 353 -3.37 -9.98 -14.66
N GLY A 354 -2.73 -9.44 -13.61
CA GLY A 354 -2.39 -8.02 -13.51
C GLY A 354 -3.55 -7.11 -13.10
N THR A 355 -4.76 -7.63 -12.90
CA THR A 355 -5.90 -6.83 -12.43
C THR A 355 -5.90 -6.73 -10.90
N ILE A 356 -5.85 -5.50 -10.43
CA ILE A 356 -5.80 -5.14 -9.02
C ILE A 356 -7.23 -4.88 -8.49
N THR A 357 -7.53 -5.34 -7.28
CA THR A 357 -8.86 -5.15 -6.62
C THR A 357 -8.72 -4.96 -5.10
N ASP A 358 -9.80 -4.49 -4.46
CA ASP A 358 -9.86 -4.33 -2.99
C ASP A 358 -9.94 -5.66 -2.22
N TYR A 359 -9.91 -6.81 -2.90
CA TYR A 359 -10.07 -8.12 -2.28
C TYR A 359 -8.98 -9.10 -2.73
N LYS A 360 -8.43 -9.82 -1.77
CA LYS A 360 -7.49 -10.92 -1.98
C LYS A 360 -8.12 -12.21 -1.51
N GLN A 361 -8.01 -13.25 -2.33
CA GLN A 361 -8.28 -14.62 -1.92
C GLN A 361 -6.97 -15.29 -1.50
N ILE A 362 -6.92 -15.72 -0.25
CA ILE A 362 -5.83 -16.49 0.34
C ILE A 362 -6.25 -17.95 0.32
N THR A 363 -5.42 -18.82 -0.22
CA THR A 363 -5.65 -20.27 -0.23
C THR A 363 -4.44 -20.99 0.34
N VAL A 364 -4.64 -21.63 1.49
CA VAL A 364 -3.64 -22.49 2.12
C VAL A 364 -3.95 -23.93 1.77
N LYS A 365 -2.98 -24.63 1.17
CA LYS A 365 -3.10 -26.03 0.75
C LYS A 365 -2.00 -26.86 1.41
N ILE A 366 -2.36 -27.83 2.24
CA ILE A 366 -1.43 -28.73 2.94
C ILE A 366 -1.53 -30.13 2.31
N GLY A 367 -0.42 -30.65 1.79
CA GLY A 367 -0.36 -31.99 1.19
C GLY A 367 -0.38 -33.09 2.24
N ILE A 368 -1.09 -34.19 1.96
CA ILE A 368 -1.10 -35.38 2.81
C ILE A 368 -0.01 -36.35 2.33
N PRO A 369 1.00 -36.68 3.17
CA PRO A 369 2.11 -37.53 2.76
C PRO A 369 1.64 -38.90 2.26
N GLY A 370 2.15 -39.32 1.11
CA GLY A 370 1.80 -40.61 0.49
C GLY A 370 0.44 -40.63 -0.23
N SER A 371 -0.22 -39.48 -0.40
CA SER A 371 -1.41 -39.31 -1.24
C SER A 371 -1.26 -38.11 -2.19
N THR A 372 -2.13 -38.02 -3.19
CA THR A 372 -2.37 -36.80 -3.98
C THR A 372 -3.36 -35.85 -3.29
N ASP A 373 -3.96 -36.29 -2.18
CA ASP A 373 -4.93 -35.51 -1.41
C ASP A 373 -4.28 -34.37 -0.62
N SER A 374 -5.09 -33.38 -0.29
CA SER A 374 -4.66 -32.21 0.47
C SER A 374 -5.81 -31.63 1.28
N THR A 375 -5.49 -31.03 2.41
CA THR A 375 -6.41 -30.10 3.07
C THR A 375 -6.27 -28.73 2.42
N GLN A 376 -7.39 -28.08 2.12
CA GLN A 376 -7.41 -26.73 1.58
C GLN A 376 -8.32 -25.84 2.41
N LEU A 377 -7.85 -24.63 2.73
CA LEU A 377 -8.64 -23.56 3.32
C LEU A 377 -8.51 -22.33 2.44
N SER A 378 -9.62 -21.65 2.18
CA SER A 378 -9.64 -20.40 1.42
C SER A 378 -10.38 -19.32 2.19
N ALA A 379 -9.83 -18.11 2.22
CA ALA A 379 -10.40 -16.95 2.88
C ALA A 379 -10.29 -15.71 1.99
N ILE A 380 -11.18 -14.74 2.21
CA ILE A 380 -11.12 -13.43 1.56
C ILE A 380 -10.67 -12.39 2.58
N LYS A 381 -9.70 -11.57 2.18
CA LYS A 381 -9.26 -10.38 2.92
C LYS A 381 -9.54 -9.15 2.07
N SER A 382 -9.98 -8.07 2.69
CA SER A 382 -10.27 -6.79 2.03
C SER A 382 -9.24 -5.71 2.40
N ALA A 383 -8.96 -4.80 1.48
CA ALA A 383 -8.07 -3.65 1.66
C ALA A 383 -8.63 -2.59 2.63
N LYS A 384 -9.94 -2.60 2.91
CA LYS A 384 -10.64 -1.53 3.64
C LYS A 384 -10.94 -1.89 5.10
N ILE A 385 -10.42 -1.10 6.06
CA ILE A 385 -10.87 -1.09 7.45
C ILE A 385 -12.04 -0.08 7.55
N ILE A 386 -13.24 -0.50 7.15
CA ILE A 386 -14.49 0.03 7.69
C ILE A 386 -15.19 -1.15 8.37
N GLN A 387 -14.85 -1.41 9.62
CA GLN A 387 -15.65 -2.27 10.49
C GLN A 387 -16.27 -1.42 11.61
N ASN A 388 -17.24 -0.60 11.22
CA ASN A 388 -18.21 -0.01 12.15
C ASN A 388 -19.56 -0.75 12.11
N TYR A 389 -19.54 -2.06 11.85
CA TYR A 389 -20.72 -2.91 11.97
C TYR A 389 -20.35 -4.16 12.77
N GLY A 390 -21.20 -4.49 13.76
CA GLY A 390 -21.02 -5.64 14.62
C GLY A 390 -20.80 -6.92 13.81
N LEU A 391 -19.62 -7.52 14.02
CA LEU A 391 -19.26 -8.84 13.50
C LEU A 391 -20.36 -9.84 13.86
N THR A 392 -21.22 -10.12 12.89
CA THR A 392 -22.09 -11.29 12.93
C THR A 392 -21.67 -12.24 11.83
N TYR A 393 -20.42 -12.71 11.86
CA TYR A 393 -20.11 -14.09 11.47
C TYR A 393 -18.72 -14.51 11.95
N SER A 394 -18.69 -15.63 12.66
CA SER A 394 -17.52 -16.40 13.09
C SER A 394 -17.17 -17.41 11.98
N PRO A 395 -15.90 -17.80 11.79
CA PRO A 395 -15.49 -18.78 10.78
C PRO A 395 -15.96 -20.23 11.05
N TYR A 396 -16.92 -20.45 11.94
CA TYR A 396 -17.61 -21.73 12.11
C TYR A 396 -19.11 -21.50 11.95
N GLY A 397 -19.64 -22.00 10.82
CA GLY A 397 -20.91 -21.56 10.26
C GLY A 397 -22.20 -22.00 10.97
N ASN A 398 -23.29 -21.57 10.33
CA ASN A 398 -24.48 -22.34 10.00
C ASN A 398 -24.69 -22.26 8.50
#